data_AF-A0A094HD49-F1
#
_entry.id   AF-A0A094HD49-F1
#
_cell.length_a   1.000
_cell.length_b   1.000
_cell.length_c   1.000
_cell.angle_alpha   90.00
_cell.angle_beta   90.00
_cell.angle_gamma   90.00
#
_symmetry.space_group_name_H-M   'P 1'
#
loop_
_entity.id
_entity.type
_entity.pdbx_description
1 polymer ?
#
loop_
_entity_poly.entity_id
_entity_poly.type
_entity_poly.pdbx_seq_one_letter_code
_entity_poly.pdbx_strand_id
1 'polypeptide(L)'
;MFAQRRWPCSSFLLAVVLALSSIVGFAAAAIEDSDIRPQYHYGARIPITCLDRSIETGEHIQEGDKLKYVPFATCEETGLPLDLQYGVEADINCTIASVSDPLFHLLEFYIHNDAPLSCRLPARPPATVSLAGTQPPEQEYVPLVFELEGPAPRVPVLREQQPQAHYWGSAASQLLGAVVPDAGAADDEWEV
;
A
#
# COMPACT_ATOMS: atom_id res chain seq x y z
N MET A 1 14.93 31.19 -73.87
CA MET A 1 15.24 29.80 -73.49
C MET A 1 15.04 29.69 -71.98
N PHE A 2 13.88 29.20 -71.53
CA PHE A 2 13.62 28.94 -70.11
C PHE A 2 13.73 27.43 -69.85
N ALA A 3 14.75 27.05 -69.09
CA ALA A 3 15.01 25.67 -68.71
C ALA A 3 13.99 25.23 -67.66
N GLN A 4 13.07 24.33 -68.04
CA GLN A 4 12.15 23.69 -67.10
C GLN A 4 12.92 22.69 -66.23
N ARG A 5 13.12 23.04 -64.95
CA ARG A 5 13.68 22.16 -63.92
C ARG A 5 12.61 21.10 -63.58
N ARG A 6 12.77 19.89 -64.12
CA ARG A 6 11.93 18.72 -63.78
C ARG A 6 12.29 18.27 -62.37
N TRP A 7 11.51 18.65 -61.37
CA TRP A 7 11.63 18.07 -60.03
C TRP A 7 11.04 16.65 -60.08
N PRO A 8 11.79 15.61 -59.66
CA PRO A 8 11.28 14.25 -59.68
C PRO A 8 10.11 14.15 -58.70
N CYS A 9 8.91 13.94 -59.24
CA CYS A 9 7.65 13.72 -58.51
C CYS A 9 7.79 12.64 -57.41
N SER A 10 8.73 11.71 -57.60
CA SER A 10 9.11 10.65 -56.65
C SER A 10 9.57 11.18 -55.28
N SER A 11 10.34 12.27 -55.24
CA SER A 11 10.88 12.82 -53.98
C SER A 11 9.80 13.53 -53.15
N PHE A 12 8.77 14.08 -53.80
CA PHE A 12 7.66 14.74 -53.13
C PHE A 12 6.70 13.72 -52.50
N LEU A 13 6.45 12.60 -53.17
CA LEU A 13 5.64 11.51 -52.64
C LEU A 13 6.29 10.83 -51.43
N LEU A 14 7.60 10.63 -51.45
CA LEU A 14 8.34 10.01 -50.34
C LEU A 14 8.35 10.92 -49.08
N ALA A 15 8.48 12.24 -49.27
CA ALA A 15 8.40 13.21 -48.19
C ALA A 15 7.00 13.28 -47.56
N VAL A 16 5.94 13.17 -48.37
CA VAL A 16 4.55 13.15 -47.89
C VAL A 16 4.24 11.86 -47.12
N VAL A 17 4.75 10.70 -47.58
CA VAL A 17 4.57 9.43 -46.87
C VAL A 17 5.31 9.40 -45.53
N LEU A 18 6.53 9.97 -45.45
CA LEU A 18 7.28 10.11 -44.19
C LEU A 18 6.64 11.12 -43.22
N ALA A 19 5.98 12.16 -43.72
CA ALA A 19 5.23 13.12 -42.90
C ALA A 19 3.88 12.55 -42.41
N LEU A 20 3.25 11.65 -43.17
CA LEU A 20 2.01 10.99 -42.77
C LEU A 20 2.25 9.85 -41.77
N SER A 21 3.41 9.19 -41.80
CA SER A 21 3.74 8.13 -40.84
C SER A 21 4.05 8.65 -39.43
N SER A 22 4.37 9.94 -39.28
CA SER A 22 4.64 10.56 -37.98
C SER A 22 3.37 10.98 -37.20
N ILE A 23 2.18 10.87 -37.81
CA ILE A 23 0.91 11.35 -37.22
C ILE A 23 0.11 10.21 -36.55
N VAL A 24 0.45 8.94 -36.77
CA VAL A 24 -0.38 7.78 -36.34
C VAL A 24 -0.08 7.31 -34.91
N GLY A 25 0.79 7.98 -34.17
CA GLY A 25 1.34 7.47 -32.92
C GLY A 25 0.82 8.05 -31.61
N PHE A 26 -0.45 8.43 -31.44
CA PHE A 26 -1.05 8.80 -30.13
C PHE A 26 -2.59 8.63 -30.25
N ALA A 27 -3.36 8.00 -29.37
CA ALA A 27 -3.21 7.68 -27.95
C ALA A 27 -4.03 6.42 -27.61
N ALA A 28 -3.43 5.45 -26.94
CA ALA A 28 -4.17 4.53 -26.09
C ALA A 28 -4.14 5.14 -24.68
N ALA A 29 -5.15 5.98 -24.37
CA ALA A 29 -5.36 6.39 -22.99
C ALA A 29 -5.81 5.13 -22.23
N ALA A 30 -4.92 4.58 -21.40
CA ALA A 30 -5.30 3.61 -20.39
C ALA A 30 -6.32 4.30 -19.49
N ILE A 31 -7.58 3.85 -19.53
CA ILE A 31 -8.53 4.16 -18.47
C ILE A 31 -7.95 3.48 -17.23
N GLU A 32 -7.48 4.26 -16.26
CA GLU A 32 -7.01 3.70 -15.01
C GLU A 32 -8.16 2.91 -14.37
N ASP A 33 -7.90 1.65 -14.03
CA ASP A 33 -8.80 0.67 -13.39
C ASP A 33 -9.31 1.12 -11.99
N SER A 34 -9.04 2.37 -11.59
CA SER A 34 -9.45 2.96 -10.32
C SER A 34 -10.94 3.28 -10.25
N ASP A 35 -11.61 3.49 -11.39
CA ASP A 35 -13.01 3.95 -11.44
C ASP A 35 -14.05 2.82 -11.27
N ILE A 36 -13.65 1.55 -11.43
CA ILE A 36 -14.58 0.40 -11.33
C ILE A 36 -14.51 -0.29 -9.96
N ARG A 37 -13.50 0.01 -9.14
CA ARG A 37 -13.26 -0.70 -7.87
C ARG A 37 -14.03 -0.03 -6.72
N PRO A 38 -14.66 -0.79 -5.82
CA PRO A 38 -15.40 -0.23 -4.70
C PRO A 38 -14.46 0.59 -3.80
N GLN A 39 -14.93 1.75 -3.35
CA GLN A 39 -14.20 2.66 -2.49
C GLN A 39 -14.93 2.80 -1.15
N TYR A 40 -14.17 3.04 -0.07
CA TYR A 40 -14.78 3.34 1.21
C TYR A 40 -15.51 4.68 1.16
N HIS A 41 -16.71 4.73 1.73
CA HIS A 41 -17.35 5.99 2.06
C HIS A 41 -16.82 6.50 3.39
N TYR A 42 -16.88 7.83 3.60
CA TYR A 42 -16.50 8.45 4.85
C TYR A 42 -17.25 7.83 6.04
N GLY A 43 -16.54 7.50 7.12
CA GLY A 43 -17.09 6.83 8.30
C GLY A 43 -17.33 5.32 8.14
N ALA A 44 -17.01 4.73 6.98
CA ALA A 44 -17.13 3.28 6.80
C ALA A 44 -16.22 2.53 7.79
N ARG A 45 -16.74 1.45 8.38
CA ARG A 45 -15.97 0.58 9.28
C ARG A 45 -14.99 -0.28 8.50
N ILE A 46 -13.74 -0.29 8.95
CA ILE A 46 -12.65 -1.08 8.39
C ILE A 46 -12.19 -2.05 9.49
N PRO A 47 -12.49 -3.35 9.35
CA PRO A 47 -12.13 -4.33 10.38
C PRO A 47 -10.62 -4.58 10.38
N ILE A 48 -10.05 -4.67 11.57
CA ILE A 48 -8.64 -5.05 11.76
C ILE A 48 -8.56 -6.57 11.88
N THR A 49 -7.67 -7.18 11.10
CA THR A 49 -7.38 -8.62 11.18
C THR A 49 -5.91 -8.85 11.44
N CYS A 50 -5.58 -9.79 12.33
CA CYS A 50 -4.22 -10.06 12.76
C CYS A 50 -3.83 -11.51 12.51
N LEU A 51 -2.53 -11.76 12.35
CA LEU A 51 -2.02 -13.12 12.19
C LEU A 51 -2.36 -13.97 13.42
N ASP A 52 -2.94 -15.13 13.17
CA ASP A 52 -3.25 -16.10 14.21
C ASP A 52 -1.98 -16.87 14.59
N ARG A 53 -1.71 -16.97 15.90
CA ARG A 53 -0.52 -17.64 16.44
C ARG A 53 -0.93 -18.72 17.44
N SER A 54 -0.19 -19.82 17.41
CA SER A 54 -0.33 -20.88 18.40
C SER A 54 0.13 -20.40 19.77
N ILE A 55 -0.72 -20.59 20.79
CA ILE A 55 -0.40 -20.22 22.18
C ILE A 55 0.73 -21.09 22.73
N GLU A 56 0.82 -22.35 22.33
CA GLU A 56 1.81 -23.30 22.86
C GLU A 56 3.21 -23.10 22.26
N THR A 57 3.30 -22.64 21.01
CA THR A 57 4.57 -22.58 20.26
C THR A 57 4.96 -21.18 19.81
N GLY A 58 4.05 -20.21 19.78
CA GLY A 58 4.28 -18.87 19.22
C GLY A 58 4.33 -18.81 17.68
N GLU A 59 4.19 -19.95 17.01
CA GLU A 59 4.25 -20.09 15.56
C GLU A 59 2.96 -19.61 14.87
N HIS A 60 3.07 -19.14 13.63
CA HIS A 60 1.90 -18.74 12.84
C HIS A 60 1.05 -19.94 12.44
N ILE A 61 -0.26 -19.80 12.61
CA ILE A 61 -1.23 -20.79 12.15
C ILE A 61 -1.48 -20.57 10.65
N GLN A 62 -1.48 -21.67 9.89
CA GLN A 62 -1.75 -21.66 8.46
C GLN A 62 -3.13 -22.25 8.17
N GLU A 63 -3.78 -21.70 7.15
CA GLU A 63 -4.99 -22.23 6.54
C GLU A 63 -4.67 -22.60 5.09
N GLY A 64 -4.38 -23.89 4.88
CA GLY A 64 -3.78 -24.36 3.62
C GLY A 64 -2.37 -23.80 3.45
N ASP A 65 -2.09 -23.20 2.28
CA ASP A 65 -0.79 -22.60 1.95
C ASP A 65 -0.68 -21.11 2.34
N LYS A 66 -1.66 -20.58 3.06
CA LYS A 66 -1.72 -19.16 3.46
C LYS A 66 -1.71 -19.02 4.98
N LEU A 67 -1.13 -17.94 5.47
CA LEU A 67 -1.22 -17.58 6.89
C LEU A 67 -2.66 -17.25 7.26
N LYS A 68 -3.11 -17.73 8.42
CA LYS A 68 -4.45 -17.49 8.93
C LYS A 68 -4.51 -16.13 9.62
N TYR A 69 -5.59 -15.39 9.35
CA TYR A 69 -5.86 -14.10 9.98
C TYR A 69 -7.19 -14.17 10.72
N VAL A 70 -7.22 -13.64 11.94
CA VAL A 70 -8.40 -13.58 12.80
C VAL A 70 -8.72 -12.12 13.17
N PRO A 71 -9.97 -11.78 13.48
CA PRO A 71 -10.32 -10.46 14.00
C PRO A 71 -9.51 -10.14 15.26
N PHE A 72 -9.18 -8.87 15.47
CA PHE A 72 -8.59 -8.43 16.73
C PHE A 72 -9.54 -8.65 17.93
N ALA A 73 -9.02 -8.51 19.16
CA ALA A 73 -9.79 -8.65 20.38
C ALA A 73 -11.09 -7.81 20.35
N THR A 74 -12.14 -8.37 20.97
CA THR A 74 -13.45 -7.73 21.08
C THR A 74 -13.41 -6.65 22.16
N CYS A 75 -13.86 -5.44 21.82
CA CYS A 75 -13.95 -4.33 22.77
C CYS A 75 -15.18 -4.51 23.66
N GLU A 76 -15.05 -4.21 24.96
CA GLU A 76 -16.15 -4.28 25.93
C GLU A 76 -17.23 -3.21 25.67
N GLU A 77 -16.81 -2.03 25.19
CA GLU A 77 -17.69 -0.88 24.94
C GLU A 77 -18.66 -1.13 23.79
N THR A 78 -18.18 -1.83 22.76
CA THR A 78 -18.95 -2.06 21.52
C THR A 78 -19.48 -3.48 21.40
N GLY A 79 -18.87 -4.43 22.11
CA GLY A 79 -19.12 -5.87 21.92
C GLY A 79 -18.68 -6.38 20.54
N LEU A 80 -17.86 -5.61 19.81
CA LEU A 80 -17.37 -5.94 18.47
C LEU A 80 -15.84 -5.96 18.45
N PRO A 81 -15.22 -6.71 17.52
CA PRO A 81 -13.80 -6.60 17.23
C PRO A 81 -13.42 -5.15 16.88
N LEU A 82 -12.21 -4.74 17.26
CA LEU A 82 -11.70 -3.41 16.94
C LEU A 82 -11.77 -3.12 15.44
N ASP A 83 -12.43 -2.01 15.09
CA ASP A 83 -12.52 -1.47 13.73
C ASP A 83 -12.09 0.00 13.69
N LEU A 84 -11.57 0.42 12.54
CA LEU A 84 -11.26 1.83 12.26
C LEU A 84 -12.36 2.44 11.40
N GLN A 85 -12.55 3.75 11.48
CA GLN A 85 -13.48 4.47 10.62
C GLN A 85 -12.73 5.20 9.51
N TYR A 86 -13.11 4.93 8.26
CA TYR A 86 -12.47 5.53 7.10
C TYR A 86 -12.62 7.06 7.10
N GLY A 87 -11.50 7.79 7.05
CA GLY A 87 -11.47 9.26 7.01
C GLY A 87 -11.82 9.94 8.34
N VAL A 88 -12.01 9.19 9.44
CA VAL A 88 -12.33 9.74 10.75
C VAL A 88 -11.11 9.59 11.66
N GLU A 89 -10.52 10.72 12.06
CA GLU A 89 -9.49 10.77 13.08
C GLU A 89 -10.17 10.88 14.45
N ALA A 90 -10.13 9.80 15.23
CA ALA A 90 -10.71 9.76 16.57
C ALA A 90 -9.93 8.79 17.47
N ASP A 91 -9.85 9.12 18.75
CA ASP A 91 -9.38 8.19 19.76
C ASP A 91 -10.46 7.11 19.99
N ILE A 92 -10.08 5.85 19.83
CA ILE A 92 -10.98 4.71 20.02
C ILE A 92 -10.76 4.15 21.42
N ASN A 93 -11.80 4.22 22.26
CA ASN A 93 -11.79 3.55 23.55
C ASN A 93 -12.24 2.09 23.39
N CYS A 94 -11.28 1.17 23.48
CA CYS A 94 -11.50 -0.27 23.35
C CYS A 94 -10.83 -1.00 24.52
N THR A 95 -11.62 -1.38 25.51
CA THR A 95 -11.16 -2.14 26.67
C THR A 95 -11.36 -3.64 26.43
N ILE A 96 -10.33 -4.44 26.75
CA ILE A 96 -10.44 -5.89 26.75
C ILE A 96 -10.91 -6.32 28.15
N ALA A 97 -12.21 -6.65 28.26
CA ALA A 97 -12.89 -6.94 29.54
C ALA A 97 -12.17 -7.98 30.42
N SER A 98 -11.60 -9.00 29.78
CA SER A 98 -10.84 -10.03 30.47
C SER A 98 -9.72 -10.52 29.57
N VAL A 99 -8.50 -10.51 30.10
CA VAL A 99 -7.38 -11.22 29.49
C VAL A 99 -7.48 -12.67 29.92
N SER A 100 -7.89 -13.55 29.01
CA SER A 100 -7.91 -14.98 29.27
C SER A 100 -6.49 -15.52 29.41
N ASP A 101 -6.33 -16.62 30.14
CA ASP A 101 -5.03 -17.29 30.30
C ASP A 101 -4.31 -17.54 28.95
N PRO A 102 -4.98 -18.02 27.87
CA PRO A 102 -4.35 -18.14 26.57
C PRO A 102 -3.91 -16.81 25.94
N LEU A 103 -4.70 -15.74 26.10
CA LEU A 103 -4.36 -14.42 25.59
C LEU A 103 -3.18 -13.82 26.35
N PHE A 104 -3.11 -14.05 27.67
CA PHE A 104 -2.01 -13.60 28.52
C PHE A 104 -0.68 -14.22 28.07
N HIS A 105 -0.64 -15.54 27.88
CA HIS A 105 0.55 -16.23 27.40
C HIS A 105 0.99 -15.77 26.00
N LEU A 106 0.05 -15.50 25.10
CA LEU A 106 0.35 -14.91 23.80
C LEU A 106 0.95 -13.50 23.92
N LEU A 107 0.35 -12.65 24.76
CA LEU A 107 0.81 -11.29 24.97
C LEU A 107 2.21 -11.25 25.59
N GLU A 108 2.48 -12.16 26.53
CA GLU A 108 3.80 -12.38 27.08
C GLU A 108 4.81 -12.72 25.99
N PHE A 109 4.48 -13.61 25.05
CA PHE A 109 5.36 -13.91 23.91
C PHE A 109 5.65 -12.68 23.05
N TYR A 110 4.63 -11.86 22.76
CA TYR A 110 4.80 -10.63 21.99
C TYR A 110 5.72 -9.63 22.70
N ILE A 111 5.58 -9.48 24.02
CA ILE A 111 6.38 -8.55 24.82
C ILE A 111 7.80 -9.08 25.05
N HIS A 112 7.97 -10.36 25.41
CA HIS A 112 9.28 -10.90 25.77
C HIS A 112 10.19 -11.19 24.58
N ASN A 113 9.61 -11.41 23.39
CA ASN A 113 10.39 -11.66 22.18
C ASN A 113 10.41 -10.46 21.23
N ASP A 114 9.92 -9.29 21.67
CA ASP A 114 9.73 -8.09 20.85
C ASP A 114 9.08 -8.42 19.49
N ALA A 115 8.14 -9.37 19.51
CA ALA A 115 7.51 -9.85 18.29
C ALA A 115 6.40 -8.88 17.89
N PRO A 116 6.38 -8.36 16.65
CA PRO A 116 5.33 -7.45 16.23
C PRO A 116 3.98 -8.17 16.15
N LEU A 117 2.93 -7.52 16.67
CA LEU A 117 1.55 -7.86 16.36
C LEU A 117 1.26 -7.46 14.91
N SER A 118 1.49 -8.39 13.98
CA SER A 118 1.27 -8.18 12.55
C SER A 118 -0.21 -8.28 12.20
N CYS A 119 -0.81 -7.13 11.90
CA CYS A 119 -2.18 -7.00 11.48
C CYS A 119 -2.28 -6.41 10.07
N ARG A 120 -3.49 -6.39 9.53
CA ARG A 120 -3.78 -5.86 8.21
C ARG A 120 -5.20 -5.35 8.10
N LEU A 121 -5.37 -4.36 7.23
CA LEU A 121 -6.62 -3.68 6.92
C LEU A 121 -6.96 -3.92 5.44
N PRO A 122 -8.22 -4.23 5.08
CA PRO A 122 -8.62 -4.34 3.69
C PRO A 122 -8.50 -2.96 3.01
N ALA A 123 -7.68 -2.86 1.96
CA ALA A 123 -7.39 -1.61 1.27
C ALA A 123 -8.64 -0.99 0.61
N ARG A 124 -9.62 -1.82 0.26
CA ARG A 124 -10.92 -1.43 -0.28
C ARG A 124 -12.04 -2.31 0.30
N PRO A 125 -13.29 -1.84 0.27
CA PRO A 125 -14.44 -2.67 0.64
C PRO A 125 -14.51 -3.94 -0.22
N PRO A 126 -15.08 -5.03 0.31
CA PRO A 126 -15.32 -6.23 -0.48
C PRO A 126 -16.24 -5.93 -1.67
N ALA A 127 -15.90 -6.48 -2.82
CA ALA A 127 -16.70 -6.33 -4.03
C ALA A 127 -18.11 -6.92 -3.81
N THR A 128 -19.12 -6.05 -3.77
CA THR A 128 -20.52 -6.46 -3.57
C THR A 128 -21.15 -6.97 -4.87
N VAL A 129 -20.60 -6.57 -6.03
CA VAL A 129 -21.10 -6.93 -7.35
C VAL A 129 -19.97 -7.58 -8.15
N SER A 130 -20.17 -8.83 -8.55
CA SER A 130 -19.33 -9.51 -9.53
C SER A 130 -20.01 -9.37 -10.90
N LEU A 131 -19.29 -8.84 -11.88
CA LEU A 131 -19.76 -8.82 -13.26
C LEU A 131 -19.84 -10.28 -13.76
N ALA A 132 -20.99 -10.68 -14.30
CA ALA A 132 -21.19 -12.05 -14.77
C ALA A 132 -20.13 -12.44 -15.80
N GLY A 133 -19.26 -13.40 -15.44
CA GLY A 133 -18.15 -13.86 -16.28
C GLY A 133 -16.77 -13.30 -15.91
N THR A 134 -16.65 -12.45 -14.89
CA THR A 134 -15.36 -11.93 -14.40
C THR A 134 -15.14 -12.33 -12.95
N GLN A 135 -13.99 -12.95 -12.65
CA GLN A 135 -13.60 -13.27 -11.28
C GLN A 135 -13.48 -11.96 -10.48
N PRO A 136 -14.09 -11.85 -9.28
CA PRO A 136 -13.92 -10.68 -8.46
C PRO A 136 -12.42 -10.48 -8.15
N PRO A 137 -11.95 -9.22 -8.10
CA PRO A 137 -10.55 -8.94 -7.80
C PRO A 137 -10.19 -9.51 -6.42
N GLU A 138 -8.96 -10.02 -6.27
CA GLU A 138 -8.48 -10.47 -4.96
C GLU A 138 -8.45 -9.28 -3.98
N GLN A 139 -8.83 -9.55 -2.74
CA GLN A 139 -8.83 -8.54 -1.69
C GLN A 139 -7.40 -8.13 -1.37
N GLU A 140 -7.11 -6.85 -1.57
CA GLU A 140 -5.84 -6.25 -1.24
C GLU A 140 -5.85 -5.76 0.21
N TYR A 141 -4.70 -5.87 0.88
CA TYR A 141 -4.55 -5.54 2.29
C TYR A 141 -3.35 -4.62 2.52
N VAL A 142 -3.53 -3.65 3.41
CA VAL A 142 -2.48 -2.77 3.91
C VAL A 142 -1.96 -3.34 5.24
N PRO A 143 -0.64 -3.54 5.40
CA PRO A 143 -0.08 -4.04 6.66
C PRO A 143 -0.17 -2.97 7.76
N LEU A 144 -0.44 -3.42 8.97
CA LEU A 144 -0.48 -2.64 10.19
C LEU A 144 0.36 -3.36 11.24
N VAL A 145 1.30 -2.66 11.86
CA VAL A 145 2.06 -3.18 12.99
C VAL A 145 1.69 -2.38 14.21
N PHE A 146 1.26 -3.06 15.28
CA PHE A 146 1.05 -2.42 16.57
C PHE A 146 2.30 -2.54 17.42
N GLU A 147 2.80 -1.40 17.88
CA GLU A 147 3.77 -1.32 18.96
C GLU A 147 2.99 -1.26 20.27
N LEU A 148 3.19 -2.27 21.12
CA LEU A 148 2.56 -2.34 22.43
C LEU A 148 3.39 -1.53 23.43
N GLU A 149 3.10 -0.24 23.54
CA GLU A 149 3.63 0.61 24.60
C GLU A 149 2.55 0.82 25.68
N GLY A 150 2.92 0.71 26.95
CA GLY A 150 2.09 1.28 28.02
C GLY A 150 2.38 2.78 28.17
N PRO A 151 1.47 3.63 28.66
CA PRO A 151 0.04 3.70 28.42
C PRO A 151 -0.29 4.32 27.03
N ALA A 152 -1.29 3.72 26.37
CA ALA A 152 -1.95 4.09 25.11
C ALA A 152 -1.09 4.02 23.82
N PRO A 153 -1.18 2.91 23.05
CA PRO A 153 -0.64 2.89 21.70
C PRO A 153 -1.43 3.86 20.82
N ARG A 154 -0.76 4.87 20.26
CA ARG A 154 -1.34 5.72 19.22
C ARG A 154 -1.33 4.92 17.92
N VAL A 155 -2.49 4.45 17.49
CA VAL A 155 -2.61 3.78 16.19
C VAL A 155 -2.25 4.78 15.10
N PRO A 156 -1.25 4.50 14.25
CA PRO A 156 -0.92 5.39 13.15
C PRO A 156 -2.12 5.49 12.21
N VAL A 157 -2.55 6.72 11.93
CA VAL A 157 -3.56 7.02 10.93
C VAL A 157 -3.09 6.47 9.59
N LEU A 158 -3.95 5.71 8.90
CA LEU A 158 -3.79 5.43 7.46
C LEU A 158 -3.98 6.73 6.68
N ARG A 159 -3.03 7.65 6.83
CA ARG A 159 -2.80 8.69 5.83
C ARG A 159 -2.11 7.97 4.67
N GLU A 160 -2.55 8.22 3.44
CA GLU A 160 -1.97 7.65 2.22
C GLU A 160 -0.47 7.40 2.42
N GLN A 161 -0.10 6.13 2.60
CA GLN A 161 1.29 5.72 2.46
C GLN A 161 1.59 5.91 0.99
N GLN A 162 2.02 7.12 0.64
CA GLN A 162 2.72 7.38 -0.59
C GLN A 162 3.80 6.29 -0.65
N PRO A 163 3.75 5.36 -1.62
CA PRO A 163 4.78 4.34 -1.70
C PRO A 163 6.10 5.09 -1.81
N GLN A 164 7.00 4.85 -0.87
CA GLN A 164 8.37 5.29 -1.05
C GLN A 164 8.86 4.61 -2.31
N ALA A 165 8.84 5.36 -3.41
CA ALA A 165 9.52 5.03 -4.63
C ALA A 165 11.01 5.02 -4.28
N HIS A 166 11.47 3.89 -3.76
CA HIS A 166 12.88 3.60 -3.68
C HIS A 166 13.42 3.73 -5.09
N TYR A 167 14.25 4.75 -5.22
CA TYR A 167 14.97 5.20 -6.40
C TYR A 167 15.67 3.99 -7.04
N TRP A 168 15.04 3.34 -8.01
CA TRP A 168 15.77 2.53 -8.97
C TRP A 168 16.60 3.50 -9.80
N GLY A 169 17.86 3.67 -9.40
CA GLY A 169 18.85 4.42 -10.14
C GLY A 169 18.92 3.88 -11.56
N SER A 170 18.30 4.61 -12.49
CA SER A 170 18.44 4.37 -13.90
C SER A 170 19.90 4.61 -14.27
N ALA A 171 20.55 3.57 -14.76
CA ALA A 171 21.88 3.60 -15.34
C ALA A 171 21.86 4.45 -16.62
N ALA A 172 21.84 5.78 -16.48
CA ALA A 172 21.84 6.70 -17.62
C ALA A 172 22.38 8.10 -17.31
N SER A 173 23.17 8.27 -16.25
CA SER A 173 23.87 9.55 -16.01
C SER A 173 25.24 9.33 -15.37
N GLN A 174 26.11 8.66 -16.13
CA GLN A 174 27.54 8.88 -16.03
C GLN A 174 27.95 9.50 -17.35
N LEU A 175 28.09 10.83 -17.35
CA LEU A 175 28.90 11.66 -18.23
C LEU A 175 28.28 13.06 -18.19
N LEU A 176 28.66 13.82 -17.15
CA LEU A 176 28.90 15.26 -17.18
C LEU A 176 29.19 15.65 -15.72
N GLY A 177 30.46 15.93 -15.44
CA GLY A 177 30.88 16.40 -14.12
C GLY A 177 30.28 17.78 -13.82
N ALA A 178 29.74 17.93 -12.62
CA ALA A 178 29.52 19.23 -12.00
C ALA A 178 29.38 19.05 -10.48
N VAL A 179 30.48 19.36 -9.78
CA VAL A 179 30.59 19.98 -8.44
C VAL A 179 29.45 19.73 -7.45
N VAL A 180 29.72 18.85 -6.47
CA VAL A 180 28.99 18.78 -5.19
C VAL A 180 29.59 19.84 -4.24
N PRO A 181 28.81 20.79 -3.70
CA PRO A 181 29.24 21.52 -2.52
C PRO A 181 29.08 20.64 -1.27
N ASP A 182 30.17 20.58 -0.52
CA ASP A 182 30.31 19.98 0.80
C ASP A 182 29.32 20.65 1.78
N ALA A 183 28.49 19.86 2.44
CA ALA A 183 27.64 20.32 3.53
C ALA A 183 27.53 19.23 4.60
N GLY A 184 28.54 19.22 5.47
CA GLY A 184 28.32 19.26 6.92
C GLY A 184 27.87 17.94 7.54
N ALA A 185 28.85 17.16 7.96
CA ALA A 185 28.71 16.23 9.07
C ALA A 185 28.29 17.00 10.33
N ALA A 186 27.22 16.53 10.99
CA ALA A 186 26.85 16.95 12.34
C ALA A 186 26.99 15.70 13.21
N ASP A 187 28.12 15.65 13.86
CA ASP A 187 28.54 14.66 14.83
C ASP A 187 28.04 15.13 16.21
N ASP A 188 27.64 14.14 16.99
CA ASP A 188 27.77 14.07 18.45
C ASP A 188 26.78 14.84 19.37
N GLU A 189 26.39 14.08 20.41
CA GLU A 189 26.17 14.50 21.81
C GLU A 189 24.77 14.21 22.35
N TRP A 190 24.59 13.00 22.89
CA TRP A 190 23.67 12.76 24.00
C TRP A 190 24.50 12.20 25.16
N GLU A 191 24.78 13.05 26.15
CA GLU A 191 25.32 12.65 27.45
C GLU A 191 24.25 11.95 28.30
N VAL A 192 24.75 11.09 29.19
CA VAL A 192 24.05 10.24 30.17
C VAL A 192 23.48 11.04 31.33
#